data_AF-A0A4R0R565-F1
#
_entry.id   AF-A0A4R0R565-F1
#
_cell.length_a   1.000
_cell.length_b   1.000
_cell.length_c   1.000
_cell.angle_alpha   90.00
_cell.angle_beta   90.00
_cell.angle_gamma   90.00
#
_symmetry.space_group_name_H-M   'P 1'
#
loop_
_entity.id
_entity.type
_entity.pdbx_description
1 polymer ?
#
loop_
_entity_poly.entity_id
_entity_poly.type
_entity_poly.pdbx_seq_one_letter_code
_entity_poly.pdbx_strand_id
1 'polypeptide(L)'
;MDASGSFAISNQNMNIDDQLTQLLQGMSLSGAWQSANEEPRPPMPAPKEPDTFMSDSSDSEDSTYNVRLIPHIPASSDSFTPLTPYPIPQPSRSTSPKSLAITPPYCGCGMLQAVQDQLDSDLFPTTSGDYLDIIFAHREVFYAYPQAHAMCALGFTEIAKKVETRQWRADREGDLEAVAAFRNEAWALAST
;
A
#
# COMPACT_ATOMS: atom_id res chain seq x y z
N MET A 1 67.74 17.16 33.22
CA MET A 1 67.46 18.15 32.16
C MET A 1 66.55 17.40 31.21
N ASP A 2 65.26 17.55 31.48
CA ASP A 2 64.22 16.60 31.11
C ASP A 2 63.38 17.24 30.02
N ALA A 3 63.06 16.49 28.97
CA ALA A 3 62.10 16.92 27.96
C ALA A 3 61.43 15.69 27.33
N SER A 4 60.46 15.11 28.05
CA SER A 4 59.48 14.18 27.49
C SER A 4 58.38 14.99 26.80
N GLY A 5 58.35 14.95 25.47
CA GLY A 5 57.30 15.56 24.65
C GLY A 5 56.01 14.74 24.71
N SER A 6 54.98 15.32 25.31
CA SER A 6 53.64 14.73 25.41
C SER A 6 52.81 15.14 24.19
N PHE A 7 52.51 14.21 23.29
CA PHE A 7 51.57 14.42 22.19
C PHE A 7 50.14 14.27 22.72
N ALA A 8 49.43 15.40 22.85
CA ALA A 8 48.00 15.42 23.11
C ALA A 8 47.26 15.12 21.80
N ILE A 9 46.72 13.90 21.67
CA ILE A 9 45.73 13.57 20.65
C ILE A 9 44.42 14.22 21.10
N SER A 10 44.13 15.38 20.51
CA SER A 10 42.86 16.08 20.71
C SER A 10 41.76 15.28 20.03
N ASN A 11 41.03 14.46 20.79
CA ASN A 11 39.78 13.84 20.34
C ASN A 11 38.78 14.96 20.04
N GLN A 12 38.69 15.33 18.76
CA GLN A 12 37.61 16.15 18.24
C GLN A 12 36.31 15.33 18.32
N ASN A 13 35.63 15.43 19.46
CA ASN A 13 34.21 15.14 19.56
C ASN A 13 33.47 16.18 18.70
N MET A 14 33.38 15.94 17.39
CA MET A 14 32.44 16.69 16.56
C MET A 14 31.04 16.32 17.02
N ASN A 15 30.28 17.35 17.41
CA ASN A 15 28.89 17.20 17.82
C ASN A 15 28.09 16.72 16.61
N ILE A 16 27.39 15.59 16.77
CA ILE A 16 26.58 14.97 15.72
C ILE A 16 25.50 15.95 15.23
N ASP A 17 25.03 16.84 16.10
CA ASP A 17 24.07 17.89 15.75
C ASP A 17 24.64 18.89 14.73
N ASP A 18 25.93 19.21 14.80
CA ASP A 18 26.59 20.10 13.84
C ASP A 18 26.73 19.43 12.46
N GLN A 19 26.92 18.11 12.43
CA GLN A 19 26.96 17.33 11.19
C GLN A 19 25.58 17.25 10.52
N LEU A 20 24.52 17.03 11.30
CA LEU A 20 23.15 17.02 10.77
C LEU A 20 22.73 18.39 10.23
N THR A 21 23.11 19.46 10.93
CA THR A 21 22.78 20.83 10.51
C THR A 21 23.47 21.20 9.18
N GLN A 22 24.74 20.81 8.99
CA GLN A 22 25.44 21.01 7.72
C GLN A 22 24.83 20.20 6.57
N LEU A 23 24.38 18.97 6.84
CA LEU A 23 23.76 18.12 5.84
C LEU A 23 22.42 18.73 5.35
N LEU A 24 21.59 19.20 6.30
CA LEU A 24 20.32 19.85 6.00
C LEU A 24 20.49 21.19 5.26
N GLN A 25 21.54 21.96 5.58
CA GLN A 25 21.85 23.19 4.86
C GLN A 25 22.31 22.93 3.41
N GLY A 26 23.00 21.82 3.15
CA GLY A 26 23.41 21.42 1.80
C GLY A 26 22.25 20.97 0.90
N MET A 27 21.13 20.53 1.48
CA MET A 27 19.95 20.03 0.75
C MET A 27 18.86 21.07 0.53
N SER A 28 19.11 22.36 0.83
CA SER A 28 18.17 23.42 0.46
C SER A 28 18.01 23.46 -1.07
N LEU A 29 16.92 22.87 -1.57
CA LEU A 29 16.42 22.95 -2.95
C LEU A 29 15.93 24.39 -3.25
N SER A 30 16.81 25.37 -3.04
CA SER A 30 16.62 26.74 -3.49
C SER A 30 16.98 26.83 -4.97
N GLY A 31 16.17 26.20 -5.83
CA GLY A 31 16.37 26.31 -7.27
C GLY A 31 15.56 25.32 -8.08
N ALA A 32 14.63 25.85 -8.86
CA ALA A 32 13.96 25.27 -10.03
C ALA A 32 12.44 25.04 -9.91
N TRP A 33 11.72 26.00 -9.34
CA TRP A 33 10.37 26.31 -9.83
C TRP A 33 10.41 27.67 -10.53
N GLN A 34 11.17 27.76 -11.63
CA GLN A 34 10.98 28.89 -12.54
C GLN A 34 9.62 28.71 -13.19
N SER A 35 8.71 29.63 -12.86
CA SER A 35 7.44 29.87 -13.53
C SER A 35 7.58 29.63 -15.03
N ALA A 36 6.82 28.67 -15.55
CA ALA A 36 6.53 28.60 -16.96
C ALA A 36 5.84 29.93 -17.33
N ASN A 37 6.59 30.81 -18.00
CA ASN A 37 6.02 31.93 -18.70
C ASN A 37 5.05 31.37 -19.75
N GLU A 38 3.81 31.85 -19.71
CA GLU A 38 2.81 31.62 -20.73
C GLU A 38 3.33 32.15 -22.08
N GLU A 39 3.76 31.23 -22.94
CA GLU A 39 4.01 31.50 -24.35
C GLU A 39 2.68 31.46 -25.12
N PRO A 40 2.32 32.49 -25.91
CA PRO A 40 1.07 32.51 -26.67
C PRO A 40 1.06 31.36 -27.69
N ARG A 41 0.17 30.38 -27.50
CA ARG A 41 -0.06 29.31 -28.49
C ARG A 41 -0.47 29.93 -29.84
N PRO A 42 0.21 29.57 -30.95
CA PRO A 42 -0.30 29.89 -32.28
C PRO A 42 -1.65 29.19 -32.52
N PRO A 43 -2.57 29.81 -33.30
CA PRO A 43 -3.88 29.25 -33.58
C PRO A 43 -3.74 27.90 -34.32
N MET A 44 -4.36 26.86 -33.76
CA MET A 44 -4.39 25.55 -34.38
C MET A 44 -5.21 25.60 -35.69
N PRO A 45 -4.72 24.99 -36.78
CA PRO A 45 -5.49 24.86 -38.01
C PRO A 45 -6.67 23.89 -37.81
N ALA A 46 -7.77 24.17 -38.51
CA ALA A 46 -9.05 23.49 -38.40
C ALA A 46 -8.97 21.97 -38.64
N PRO A 47 -9.85 21.17 -38.01
CA PRO A 47 -9.91 19.72 -38.19
C PRO A 47 -10.28 19.38 -39.62
N LYS A 48 -9.44 18.59 -40.30
CA LYS A 48 -9.84 17.89 -41.52
C LYS A 48 -10.56 16.60 -41.11
N GLU A 49 -11.65 16.35 -41.82
CA GLU A 49 -12.63 15.31 -41.55
C GLU A 49 -12.04 13.89 -41.50
N PRO A 50 -12.72 12.97 -40.79
CA PRO A 50 -12.26 11.61 -40.54
C PRO A 50 -12.48 10.69 -41.74
N ASP A 51 -11.38 10.15 -42.28
CA ASP A 51 -11.45 9.01 -43.18
C ASP A 51 -11.65 7.72 -42.39
N THR A 52 -12.89 7.26 -42.47
CA THR A 52 -13.36 5.87 -42.40
C THR A 52 -12.32 4.84 -42.83
N PHE A 53 -11.89 3.98 -41.91
CA PHE A 53 -11.58 2.60 -42.27
C PHE A 53 -11.99 1.64 -41.16
N MET A 54 -13.01 0.84 -41.49
CA MET A 54 -13.47 -0.32 -40.73
C MET A 54 -12.42 -1.43 -40.86
N SER A 55 -12.09 -2.09 -39.76
CA SER A 55 -11.59 -3.47 -39.82
C SER A 55 -12.05 -4.19 -38.56
N ASP A 56 -13.18 -4.86 -38.76
CA ASP A 56 -13.66 -6.02 -38.04
C ASP A 56 -12.66 -7.17 -38.20
N SER A 57 -12.07 -7.61 -37.08
CA SER A 57 -11.47 -8.93 -37.02
C SER A 57 -11.73 -9.51 -35.65
N SER A 58 -12.91 -10.12 -35.61
CA SER A 58 -13.29 -11.20 -34.73
C SER A 58 -12.31 -12.36 -34.91
N ASP A 59 -11.67 -12.82 -33.84
CA ASP A 59 -11.63 -14.27 -33.64
C ASP A 59 -11.57 -14.61 -32.14
N SER A 60 -12.33 -15.63 -31.83
CA SER A 60 -12.71 -16.08 -30.50
C SER A 60 -12.24 -17.51 -30.39
N GLU A 61 -11.25 -17.75 -29.52
CA GLU A 61 -10.75 -19.08 -29.24
C GLU A 61 -10.62 -19.30 -27.74
N ASP A 62 -11.69 -19.90 -27.21
CA ASP A 62 -11.67 -21.11 -26.40
C ASP A 62 -10.53 -21.23 -25.37
N SER A 63 -10.80 -20.82 -24.13
CA SER A 63 -10.08 -21.35 -22.98
C SER A 63 -11.02 -22.14 -22.10
N THR A 64 -10.97 -23.44 -22.32
CA THR A 64 -11.66 -24.50 -21.63
C THR A 64 -11.47 -24.39 -20.12
N TYR A 65 -12.60 -24.22 -19.45
CA TYR A 65 -12.89 -24.39 -18.03
C TYR A 65 -12.15 -25.59 -17.43
N ASN A 66 -11.06 -25.34 -16.69
CA ASN A 66 -10.54 -26.32 -15.74
C ASN A 66 -11.29 -26.17 -14.41
N VAL A 67 -12.46 -26.82 -14.33
CA VAL A 67 -13.18 -27.08 -13.09
C VAL A 67 -12.34 -28.05 -12.26
N ARG A 68 -11.54 -27.53 -11.32
CA ARG A 68 -10.92 -28.35 -10.28
C ARG A 68 -11.95 -28.66 -9.20
N LEU A 69 -12.36 -29.92 -9.19
CA LEU A 69 -13.11 -30.59 -8.14
C LEU A 69 -12.51 -30.32 -6.75
N ILE A 70 -13.33 -29.76 -5.86
CA ILE A 70 -13.05 -29.64 -4.43
C ILE A 70 -13.34 -31.01 -3.79
N PRO A 71 -12.41 -31.60 -3.00
CA PRO A 71 -12.68 -32.81 -2.25
C PRO A 71 -13.69 -32.58 -1.11
N HIS A 72 -14.71 -33.43 -1.06
CA HIS A 72 -15.65 -33.56 0.05
C HIS A 72 -14.94 -33.84 1.38
N ILE A 73 -15.19 -33.00 2.39
CA ILE A 73 -14.83 -33.27 3.79
C ILE A 73 -16.04 -33.94 4.45
N PRO A 74 -15.90 -35.13 5.08
CA PRO A 74 -16.99 -35.79 5.76
C PRO A 74 -17.34 -35.10 7.09
N ALA A 75 -18.64 -34.89 7.27
CA ALA A 75 -19.27 -34.49 8.53
C ALA A 75 -18.95 -35.53 9.62
N SER A 76 -18.49 -35.06 10.77
CA SER A 76 -18.37 -35.87 11.99
C SER A 76 -19.38 -35.37 13.03
N SER A 77 -20.23 -36.31 13.40
CA SER A 77 -21.29 -36.24 14.38
C SER A 77 -20.78 -36.34 15.81
N ASP A 78 -21.66 -35.95 16.73
CA ASP A 78 -21.78 -36.38 18.13
C ASP A 78 -20.79 -35.84 19.17
N SER A 79 -21.32 -35.04 20.10
CA SER A 79 -21.63 -35.59 21.43
C SER A 79 -22.49 -34.65 22.27
N PHE A 80 -23.66 -35.18 22.65
CA PHE A 80 -24.58 -34.71 23.68
C PHE A 80 -23.99 -34.96 25.07
N THR A 81 -24.26 -34.08 26.05
CA THR A 81 -24.49 -34.34 27.51
C THR A 81 -24.28 -33.02 28.32
N PRO A 82 -24.67 -32.94 29.60
CA PRO A 82 -26.05 -32.89 30.10
C PRO A 82 -26.32 -31.61 30.91
N LEU A 83 -27.61 -31.32 31.13
CA LEU A 83 -28.12 -30.23 31.95
C LEU A 83 -27.55 -30.28 33.38
N THR A 84 -26.88 -29.20 33.82
CA THR A 84 -26.59 -28.94 35.23
C THR A 84 -27.39 -27.74 35.74
N PRO A 85 -27.81 -27.74 37.03
CA PRO A 85 -28.74 -26.74 37.56
C PRO A 85 -28.02 -25.44 37.96
N TYR A 86 -28.69 -24.32 37.65
CA TYR A 86 -28.31 -22.94 37.94
C TYR A 86 -27.89 -22.65 39.39
N PRO A 87 -26.92 -21.74 39.58
CA PRO A 87 -26.89 -20.83 40.71
C PRO A 87 -27.14 -19.36 40.27
N ILE A 88 -28.21 -18.79 40.84
CA ILE A 88 -28.37 -17.44 41.43
C ILE A 88 -27.78 -16.23 40.66
N PRO A 89 -28.62 -15.22 40.27
CA PRO A 89 -28.15 -13.99 39.65
C PRO A 89 -27.38 -13.08 40.62
N GLN A 90 -26.12 -12.81 40.32
CA GLN A 90 -25.38 -11.68 40.87
C GLN A 90 -25.39 -10.52 39.85
N PRO A 91 -25.61 -9.26 40.25
CA PRO A 91 -25.42 -8.11 39.37
C PRO A 91 -23.92 -7.82 39.23
N SER A 92 -23.23 -8.71 38.54
CA SER A 92 -21.87 -8.48 38.08
C SER A 92 -21.98 -7.53 36.89
N ARG A 93 -21.50 -6.29 37.10
CA ARG A 93 -21.29 -5.29 36.06
C ARG A 93 -20.18 -5.81 35.13
N SER A 94 -20.55 -6.79 34.29
CA SER A 94 -19.74 -7.35 33.22
C SER A 94 -19.81 -6.38 32.07
N THR A 95 -18.82 -5.50 31.97
CA THR A 95 -18.39 -5.02 30.66
C THR A 95 -17.83 -6.22 29.92
N SER A 96 -18.72 -7.02 29.33
CA SER A 96 -18.34 -7.97 28.30
C SER A 96 -17.58 -7.16 27.25
N PRO A 97 -16.31 -7.46 26.94
CA PRO A 97 -15.81 -7.03 25.66
C PRO A 97 -16.78 -7.65 24.66
N LYS A 98 -17.48 -6.80 23.90
CA LYS A 98 -18.05 -7.25 22.63
C LYS A 98 -16.94 -8.06 22.01
N SER A 99 -17.21 -9.34 21.74
CA SER A 99 -16.37 -10.11 20.83
C SER A 99 -16.42 -9.32 19.53
N LEU A 100 -15.47 -8.38 19.40
CA LEU A 100 -15.17 -7.69 18.17
C LEU A 100 -14.79 -8.85 17.28
N ALA A 101 -15.65 -9.17 16.31
CA ALA A 101 -15.35 -10.17 15.31
C ALA A 101 -13.93 -9.85 14.84
N ILE A 102 -12.96 -10.68 15.22
CA ILE A 102 -11.55 -10.45 14.92
C ILE A 102 -11.48 -10.74 13.43
N THR A 103 -11.70 -9.71 12.62
CA THR A 103 -11.30 -9.75 11.22
C THR A 103 -9.82 -10.09 11.23
N PRO A 104 -9.37 -11.06 10.42
CA PRO A 104 -7.97 -11.43 10.38
C PRO A 104 -7.15 -10.16 10.12
N PRO A 105 -6.07 -9.93 10.89
CA PRO A 105 -5.31 -8.69 10.77
C PRO A 105 -4.80 -8.57 9.34
N TYR A 106 -5.09 -7.43 8.70
CA TYR A 106 -4.61 -7.15 7.36
C TYR A 106 -3.09 -7.28 7.29
N CYS A 107 -2.60 -7.81 6.17
CA CYS A 107 -1.16 -7.93 5.93
C CYS A 107 -0.55 -6.57 5.57
N GLY A 108 0.72 -6.37 5.93
CA GLY A 108 1.48 -5.16 5.65
C GLY A 108 1.66 -4.23 6.86
N CYS A 109 2.32 -3.09 6.62
CA CYS A 109 2.49 -2.05 7.65
C CYS A 109 1.17 -1.32 7.90
N GLY A 110 1.08 -0.59 9.02
CA GLY A 110 -0.16 0.10 9.44
C GLY A 110 -0.76 1.02 8.39
N MET A 111 0.07 1.63 7.53
CA MET A 111 -0.40 2.44 6.40
C MET A 111 -1.17 1.60 5.37
N LEU A 112 -0.64 0.43 4.98
CA LEU A 112 -1.33 -0.48 4.04
C LEU A 112 -2.58 -1.10 4.66
N GLN A 113 -2.61 -1.28 5.99
CA GLN A 113 -3.82 -1.71 6.69
C GLN A 113 -4.92 -0.65 6.60
N ALA A 114 -4.57 0.63 6.81
CA ALA A 114 -5.52 1.74 6.66
C ALA A 114 -6.05 1.88 5.21
N VAL A 115 -5.21 1.62 4.20
CA VAL A 115 -5.65 1.58 2.79
C VAL A 115 -6.63 0.43 2.55
N GLN A 116 -6.37 -0.75 3.14
CA GLN A 116 -7.28 -1.88 3.07
C GLN A 116 -8.63 -1.59 3.74
N ASP A 117 -8.65 -0.85 4.86
CA ASP A 117 -9.88 -0.39 5.51
C ASP A 117 -10.68 0.58 4.62
N GLN A 118 -9.98 1.50 3.93
CA GLN A 118 -10.62 2.43 2.98
C GLN A 118 -11.20 1.70 1.76
N LEU A 119 -10.51 0.66 1.28
CA LEU A 119 -11.01 -0.19 0.20
C LEU A 119 -12.26 -0.95 0.61
N ASP A 120 -12.28 -1.52 1.81
CA ASP A 120 -13.45 -2.24 2.34
C ASP A 120 -14.63 -1.29 2.61
N SER A 121 -14.35 -0.01 2.83
CA SER A 121 -15.35 1.05 2.98
C SER A 121 -15.75 1.70 1.63
N ASP A 122 -15.20 1.23 0.50
CA ASP A 122 -15.40 1.81 -0.84
C ASP A 122 -15.00 3.30 -0.99
N LEU A 123 -14.20 3.81 -0.06
CA LEU A 123 -13.76 5.21 0.00
C LEU A 123 -12.43 5.46 -0.71
N PHE A 124 -11.72 4.41 -1.10
CA PHE A 124 -10.39 4.51 -1.69
C PHE A 124 -10.41 5.07 -3.13
N PRO A 125 -9.84 6.26 -3.38
CA PRO A 125 -9.76 6.83 -4.72
C PRO A 125 -8.64 6.20 -5.54
N THR A 126 -8.85 6.10 -6.84
CA THR A 126 -7.84 5.66 -7.82
C THR A 126 -7.74 6.60 -9.02
N THR A 127 -8.51 7.69 -9.01
CA THR A 127 -8.41 8.75 -10.01
C THR A 127 -7.10 9.52 -9.82
N SER A 128 -6.61 10.14 -10.90
CA SER A 128 -5.54 11.15 -10.85
C SER A 128 -4.19 10.67 -10.27
N GLY A 129 -3.99 9.38 -10.07
CA GLY A 129 -2.76 8.84 -9.51
C GLY A 129 -2.66 8.89 -7.99
N ASP A 130 -3.74 9.12 -7.24
CA ASP A 130 -3.73 9.19 -5.76
C ASP A 130 -3.13 7.92 -5.10
N TYR A 131 -3.23 6.77 -5.77
CA TYR A 131 -2.62 5.52 -5.32
C TYR A 131 -1.07 5.54 -5.36
N LEU A 132 -0.46 6.42 -6.17
CA LEU A 132 0.99 6.58 -6.24
C LEU A 132 1.55 7.23 -4.98
N ASP A 133 0.82 8.15 -4.36
CA ASP A 133 1.23 8.79 -3.11
C ASP A 133 1.41 7.76 -2.00
N ILE A 134 0.58 6.72 -1.98
CA ILE A 134 0.71 5.60 -1.03
C ILE A 134 1.97 4.78 -1.33
N ILE A 135 2.27 4.53 -2.60
CA ILE A 135 3.49 3.80 -2.99
C ILE A 135 4.73 4.60 -2.60
N PHE A 136 4.76 5.90 -2.87
CA PHE A 136 5.89 6.76 -2.53
C PHE A 136 6.04 6.90 -1.01
N ALA A 137 4.95 7.19 -0.29
CA ALA A 137 4.97 7.23 1.16
C ALA A 137 5.44 5.90 1.77
N HIS A 138 4.99 4.76 1.22
CA HIS A 138 5.45 3.44 1.63
C HIS A 138 6.97 3.30 1.47
N ARG A 139 7.50 3.66 0.31
CA ARG A 139 8.94 3.56 0.02
C ARG A 139 9.76 4.43 0.96
N GLU A 140 9.31 5.65 1.23
CA GLU A 140 9.97 6.56 2.18
C GLU A 140 10.08 5.94 3.58
N VAL A 141 8.96 5.43 4.13
CA VAL A 141 8.98 4.80 5.46
C VAL A 141 9.71 3.44 5.46
N PHE A 142 9.70 2.73 4.33
CA PHE A 142 10.43 1.48 4.15
C PHE A 142 11.94 1.71 4.26
N TYR A 143 12.47 2.74 3.60
CA TYR A 143 13.90 3.08 3.70
C TYR A 143 14.31 3.51 5.11
N ALA A 144 13.41 4.14 5.87
CA ALA A 144 13.67 4.51 7.25
C ALA A 144 13.71 3.28 8.19
N TYR A 145 12.84 2.28 7.99
CA TYR A 145 12.77 1.10 8.86
C TYR A 145 12.29 -0.18 8.12
N PRO A 146 13.16 -0.87 7.38
CA PRO A 146 12.75 -1.99 6.52
C PRO A 146 12.24 -3.21 7.32
N GLN A 147 12.71 -3.39 8.55
CA GLN A 147 12.31 -4.52 9.40
C GLN A 147 10.81 -4.51 9.75
N ALA A 148 10.16 -3.34 9.80
CA ALA A 148 8.71 -3.25 10.04
C ALA A 148 7.85 -3.60 8.80
N HIS A 149 8.48 -3.85 7.65
CA HIS A 149 7.78 -3.96 6.37
C HIS A 149 7.89 -5.36 5.75
N ALA A 150 8.26 -6.38 6.55
CA ALA A 150 8.40 -7.77 6.11
C ALA A 150 7.13 -8.35 5.46
N MET A 151 5.95 -7.84 5.82
CA MET A 151 4.66 -8.29 5.30
C MET A 151 4.08 -7.36 4.22
N CYS A 152 4.79 -6.31 3.81
CA CYS A 152 4.24 -5.33 2.87
C CYS A 152 4.06 -5.88 1.46
N ALA A 153 4.90 -6.81 1.01
CA ALA A 153 4.70 -7.48 -0.28
C ALA A 153 3.33 -8.19 -0.36
N LEU A 154 2.92 -8.87 0.73
CA LEU A 154 1.60 -9.48 0.84
C LEU A 154 0.49 -8.42 0.95
N GLY A 155 0.71 -7.36 1.75
CA GLY A 155 -0.23 -6.25 1.86
C GLY A 155 -0.56 -5.58 0.52
N PHE A 156 0.46 -5.29 -0.30
CA PHE A 156 0.25 -4.75 -1.64
C PHE A 156 -0.45 -5.73 -2.59
N THR A 157 -0.14 -7.02 -2.49
CA THR A 157 -0.84 -8.06 -3.28
C THR A 157 -2.33 -8.09 -2.94
N GLU A 158 -2.68 -8.03 -1.66
CA GLU A 158 -4.08 -7.99 -1.21
C GLU A 158 -4.78 -6.69 -1.63
N ILE A 159 -4.10 -5.54 -1.54
CA ILE A 159 -4.63 -4.25 -2.04
C ILE A 159 -4.92 -4.36 -3.54
N ALA A 160 -3.97 -4.85 -4.34
CA ALA A 160 -4.15 -5.02 -5.78
C ALA A 160 -5.37 -5.91 -6.09
N LYS A 161 -5.51 -7.03 -5.38
CA LYS A 161 -6.66 -7.94 -5.54
C LYS A 161 -7.99 -7.28 -5.16
N LYS A 162 -8.02 -6.48 -4.10
CA LYS A 162 -9.22 -5.72 -3.70
C LYS A 162 -9.59 -4.65 -4.73
N VAL A 163 -8.61 -3.93 -5.28
CA VAL A 163 -8.84 -2.96 -6.36
C VAL A 163 -9.32 -3.66 -7.63
N GLU A 164 -8.78 -4.83 -7.96
CA GLU A 164 -9.18 -5.59 -9.16
C GLU A 164 -10.60 -6.18 -9.07
N THR A 165 -11.05 -6.55 -7.86
CA THR A 165 -12.33 -7.26 -7.67
C THR A 165 -13.48 -6.36 -7.23
N ARG A 166 -13.23 -5.09 -6.94
CA ARG A 166 -14.29 -4.16 -6.52
C ARG A 166 -15.24 -3.80 -7.68
N GLN A 167 -16.44 -3.36 -7.32
CA GLN A 167 -17.43 -2.96 -8.33
C GLN A 167 -16.96 -1.74 -9.13
N TRP A 168 -17.22 -1.80 -10.44
CA TRP A 168 -16.95 -0.71 -11.37
C TRP A 168 -17.71 0.56 -10.96
N ARG A 169 -17.05 1.71 -11.04
CA ARG A 169 -17.64 3.04 -10.86
C ARG A 169 -16.99 4.03 -11.84
N ALA A 170 -17.72 5.09 -12.19
CA ALA A 170 -17.24 6.10 -13.15
C ALA A 170 -16.03 6.90 -12.66
N ASP A 171 -15.81 7.00 -11.35
CA ASP A 171 -14.66 7.65 -10.72
C ASP A 171 -13.40 6.77 -10.69
N ARG A 172 -13.46 5.52 -11.21
CA ARG A 172 -12.45 4.47 -10.99
C ARG A 172 -11.75 4.01 -12.27
N GLU A 173 -11.59 4.90 -13.25
CA GLU A 173 -10.87 4.59 -14.51
C GLU A 173 -9.40 4.17 -14.26
N GLY A 174 -8.79 4.64 -13.17
CA GLY A 174 -7.42 4.32 -12.80
C GLY A 174 -7.21 2.95 -12.15
N ASP A 175 -8.23 2.10 -12.01
CA ASP A 175 -8.13 0.83 -11.26
C ASP A 175 -7.11 -0.13 -11.87
N LEU A 176 -7.10 -0.26 -13.20
CA LEU A 176 -6.15 -1.15 -13.88
C LEU A 176 -4.70 -0.71 -13.68
N GLU A 177 -4.47 0.61 -13.73
CA GLU A 177 -3.15 1.19 -13.51
C GLU A 177 -2.71 1.02 -12.05
N ALA A 178 -3.61 1.30 -11.09
CA ALA A 178 -3.38 1.10 -9.67
C ALA A 178 -3.06 -0.36 -9.33
N VAL A 179 -3.81 -1.32 -9.91
CA VAL A 179 -3.55 -2.77 -9.75
C VAL A 179 -2.16 -3.12 -10.26
N ALA A 180 -1.77 -2.65 -11.44
CA ALA A 180 -0.44 -2.89 -11.99
C ALA A 180 0.66 -2.29 -11.11
N ALA A 181 0.48 -1.06 -10.62
CA ALA A 181 1.42 -0.38 -9.76
C ALA A 181 1.62 -1.11 -8.41
N PHE A 182 0.53 -1.52 -7.76
CA PHE A 182 0.61 -2.27 -6.50
C PHE A 182 1.22 -3.67 -6.69
N ARG A 183 0.92 -4.36 -7.79
CA ARG A 183 1.59 -5.65 -8.11
C ARG A 183 3.09 -5.47 -8.33
N ASN A 184 3.48 -4.42 -9.04
CA ASN A 184 4.90 -4.12 -9.26
C ASN A 184 5.61 -3.81 -7.93
N GLU A 185 4.99 -3.03 -7.05
CA GLU A 185 5.55 -2.74 -5.73
C GLU A 185 5.66 -4.00 -4.85
N ALA A 186 4.64 -4.87 -4.88
CA ALA A 186 4.69 -6.15 -4.19
C ALA A 186 5.86 -7.02 -4.65
N TRP A 187 6.09 -7.09 -5.97
CA TRP A 187 7.21 -7.82 -6.55
C TRP A 187 8.57 -7.21 -6.16
N ALA A 188 8.69 -5.88 -6.22
CA ALA A 188 9.91 -5.19 -5.83
C ALA A 188 10.30 -5.50 -4.38
N LEU A 189 9.34 -5.47 -3.45
CA LEU A 189 9.58 -5.79 -2.03
C LEU A 189 9.84 -7.27 -1.78
N ALA A 190 9.25 -8.17 -2.56
CA ALA A 190 9.55 -9.60 -2.45
C ALA A 190 10.98 -9.95 -2.91
N SER A 191 11.63 -9.03 -3.64
CA SER A 191 12.99 -9.21 -4.17
C SER A 191 14.10 -8.59 -3.31
N THR A 192 13.73 -7.86 -2.25
CA THR A 192 14.68 -7.26 -1.28
C THR A 192 14.98 -8.20 -0.12
#